data_AF-A0A3Q9XPJ6-F1
#
_entry.id   AF-A0A3Q9XPJ6-F1
#
_cell.length_a   1.000
_cell.length_b   1.000
_cell.length_c   1.000
_cell.angle_alpha   90.00
_cell.angle_beta   90.00
_cell.angle_gamma   90.00
#
_symmetry.space_group_name_H-M   'P 1'
#
loop_
_entity.id
_entity.type
_entity.pdbx_description
1 polymer ?
#
loop_
_entity_poly.entity_id
_entity_poly.type
_entity_poly.pdbx_seq_one_letter_code
_entity_poly.pdbx_strand_id
1 'polypeptide(L)'
;MDEMILLKSKLNKLKLPKLLETLQERLKQAIKEKWSYSQFLDILLTDEMDRRNQSQFAKKLVKSHLQVNKTLETFDFSFNTKIYEPILKELATCHFVENKECVLIIGPLTSTLFCVSI
;
A
#
# COMPACT_ATOMS: atom_id res chain seq x y z
N MET A 1 5.01 -28.30 -25.97
CA MET A 1 5.28 -26.84 -25.90
C MET A 1 4.04 -26.07 -25.42
N ASP A 2 2.90 -26.75 -25.24
CA ASP A 2 1.56 -26.19 -25.03
C ASP A 2 1.20 -25.83 -23.58
N GLU A 3 1.89 -26.40 -22.60
CA GLU A 3 1.50 -26.30 -21.18
C GLU A 3 1.63 -24.87 -20.63
N MET A 4 2.68 -24.15 -21.03
CA MET A 4 2.89 -22.74 -20.66
C MET A 4 1.88 -21.80 -21.33
N ILE A 5 1.44 -22.12 -22.55
CA ILE A 5 0.45 -21.32 -23.27
C ILE A 5 -0.91 -21.46 -22.59
N LEU A 6 -1.31 -22.69 -22.27
CA LEU A 6 -2.55 -22.97 -21.55
C LEU A 6 -2.55 -22.33 -20.15
N LEU A 7 -1.43 -22.41 -19.44
CA LEU A 7 -1.30 -21.80 -18.11
C LEU A 7 -1.42 -20.27 -18.18
N LYS A 8 -0.71 -19.62 -19.10
CA LYS A 8 -0.82 -18.16 -19.31
C LYS A 8 -2.26 -17.74 -19.65
N SER A 9 -2.97 -18.51 -20.47
CA SER A 9 -4.38 -18.26 -20.78
C SER A 9 -5.28 -18.33 -19.53
N LYS A 10 -5.07 -19.34 -18.66
CA LYS A 10 -5.79 -19.47 -17.38
C LYS A 10 -5.48 -18.30 -16.43
N LEU A 11 -4.21 -17.91 -16.30
CA LEU A 11 -3.78 -16.78 -15.46
C LEU A 11 -4.40 -15.45 -15.93
N ASN A 12 -4.49 -15.24 -17.24
CA ASN A 12 -5.18 -14.08 -17.81
C ASN A 12 -6.67 -14.06 -17.45
N LYS A 13 -7.37 -15.21 -17.56
CA LYS A 13 -8.79 -15.31 -17.18
C LYS A 13 -9.03 -15.03 -15.69
N LEU A 14 -8.10 -15.44 -14.83
CA LEU A 14 -8.15 -15.20 -13.38
C LEU A 14 -7.70 -13.77 -12.99
N LYS A 15 -7.29 -12.94 -13.95
CA LYS A 15 -6.74 -11.60 -13.72
C LYS A 15 -5.58 -11.64 -12.73
N LEU A 16 -4.59 -12.50 -12.98
CA LEU A 16 -3.35 -12.64 -12.20
C LEU A 16 -2.15 -12.11 -13.00
N PRO A 17 -2.10 -10.80 -13.29
CA PRO A 17 -1.09 -10.24 -14.17
C PRO A 17 0.33 -10.23 -13.58
N LYS A 18 0.50 -10.19 -12.25
CA LYS A 18 1.85 -10.26 -11.65
C LYS A 18 2.47 -11.63 -11.90
N LEU A 19 1.71 -12.69 -11.65
CA LEU A 19 2.16 -14.06 -11.94
C LEU A 19 2.47 -14.20 -13.44
N LEU A 20 1.68 -13.63 -14.33
CA LEU A 20 1.94 -13.77 -15.77
C LEU A 20 3.30 -13.20 -16.20
N GLU A 21 3.73 -12.12 -15.55
CA GLU A 21 5.03 -11.48 -15.76
C GLU A 21 6.17 -12.24 -15.05
N THR A 22 5.98 -12.64 -13.79
CA THR A 22 7.08 -13.14 -12.94
C THR A 22 7.16 -14.66 -12.81
N LEU A 23 6.19 -15.42 -13.35
CA LEU A 23 6.11 -16.88 -13.17
C LEU A 23 7.39 -17.60 -13.63
N GLN A 24 7.96 -17.23 -14.77
CA GLN A 24 9.17 -17.90 -15.27
C GLN A 24 10.39 -17.65 -14.38
N GLU A 25 10.50 -16.45 -13.80
CA GLU A 25 11.58 -16.10 -12.88
C GLU A 25 11.40 -16.81 -11.53
N ARG A 26 10.17 -16.78 -10.98
CA ARG A 26 9.82 -17.48 -9.74
C ARG A 26 9.97 -18.99 -9.84
N LEU A 27 9.69 -19.60 -11.00
CA LEU A 27 9.95 -21.02 -11.24
C LEU A 27 11.44 -21.36 -11.18
N LYS A 28 12.30 -20.55 -11.83
CA LYS A 28 13.76 -20.74 -11.75
C LYS A 28 14.27 -20.59 -10.32
N GLN A 29 13.72 -19.61 -9.59
CA GLN A 29 14.06 -19.38 -8.18
C GLN A 29 13.62 -20.56 -7.30
N ALA A 30 12.40 -21.07 -7.47
CA ALA A 30 11.89 -22.21 -6.73
C ALA A 30 12.75 -23.47 -6.93
N ILE A 31 13.24 -23.71 -8.15
CA ILE A 31 14.16 -24.82 -8.45
C ILE A 31 15.51 -24.60 -7.75
N LYS A 32 16.05 -23.38 -7.81
CA LYS A 32 17.35 -23.04 -7.21
C LYS A 32 17.32 -23.13 -5.68
N GLU A 33 16.26 -22.63 -5.06
CA GLU A 33 16.10 -22.56 -3.61
C GLU A 33 15.38 -23.78 -3.02
N LYS A 34 14.98 -24.75 -3.87
CA LYS A 34 14.30 -25.99 -3.47
C LYS A 34 13.05 -25.75 -2.63
N TRP A 35 12.22 -24.80 -3.04
CA TRP A 35 10.96 -24.52 -2.33
C TRP A 35 10.01 -25.71 -2.36
N SER A 36 9.26 -25.91 -1.29
CA SER A 36 8.14 -26.84 -1.29
C SER A 36 7.02 -26.31 -2.20
N TYR A 37 6.15 -27.19 -2.68
CA TYR A 37 5.02 -26.79 -3.55
C TYR A 37 4.07 -25.80 -2.85
N SER A 38 3.86 -25.97 -1.55
CA SER A 38 3.05 -25.06 -0.74
C SER A 38 3.70 -23.69 -0.62
N GLN A 39 5.01 -23.64 -0.33
CA GLN A 39 5.77 -22.39 -0.25
C GLN A 39 5.79 -21.64 -1.58
N PHE A 40 5.98 -22.36 -2.70
CA PHE A 40 5.95 -21.75 -4.02
C PHE A 40 4.59 -21.11 -4.32
N LEU A 41 3.49 -21.81 -4.03
CA LEU A 41 2.15 -21.28 -4.27
C LEU A 41 1.86 -20.06 -3.39
N ASP A 42 2.26 -20.11 -2.12
CA ASP A 42 2.07 -19.02 -1.16
C ASP A 42 2.80 -17.74 -1.60
N ILE A 43 4.06 -17.87 -2.02
CA ILE A 43 4.86 -16.74 -2.53
C ILE A 43 4.21 -16.13 -3.79
N LEU A 44 3.77 -16.97 -4.73
CA LEU A 44 3.13 -16.48 -5.95
C LEU A 44 1.85 -15.69 -5.65
N LEU A 45 1.02 -16.19 -4.73
CA LEU A 45 -0.23 -15.52 -4.36
C LEU A 45 0.04 -14.22 -3.59
N THR A 46 1.04 -14.23 -2.71
CA THR A 46 1.48 -13.04 -1.96
C THR A 46 1.93 -11.94 -2.91
N ASP A 47 2.79 -12.25 -3.89
CA ASP A 47 3.28 -11.28 -4.89
C ASP A 47 2.11 -10.58 -5.63
N GLU A 48 1.05 -11.32 -5.96
CA GLU A 48 -0.13 -10.76 -6.64
C GLU A 48 -1.01 -9.93 -5.70
N MET A 49 -1.22 -10.39 -4.47
CA MET A 49 -1.95 -9.64 -3.45
C MET A 49 -1.29 -8.29 -3.19
N ASP A 50 0.03 -8.27 -3.03
CA ASP A 50 0.80 -7.04 -2.80
C ASP A 50 0.67 -6.07 -3.96
N ARG A 51 0.76 -6.56 -5.21
CA ARG A 51 0.54 -5.71 -6.39
C ARG A 51 -0.88 -5.12 -6.44
N ARG A 52 -1.90 -5.91 -6.07
CA ARG A 52 -3.29 -5.43 -6.01
C ARG A 52 -3.46 -4.37 -4.93
N ASN A 53 -2.88 -4.59 -3.74
CA ASN A 53 -2.91 -3.64 -2.64
C ASN A 53 -2.22 -2.33 -3.02
N GLN A 54 -1.04 -2.41 -3.62
CA GLN A 54 -0.29 -1.24 -4.09
C GLN A 54 -1.06 -0.48 -5.19
N SER A 55 -1.67 -1.19 -6.16
CA SER A 55 -2.49 -0.55 -7.19
C SER A 55 -3.75 0.12 -6.62
N GLN A 56 -4.41 -0.51 -5.66
CA GLN A 56 -5.55 0.09 -4.96
C GLN A 56 -5.13 1.33 -4.16
N PHE A 57 -4.01 1.25 -3.45
CA PHE A 57 -3.44 2.36 -2.70
C PHE A 57 -3.12 3.54 -3.62
N ALA A 58 -2.40 3.31 -4.72
CA ALA A 58 -2.08 4.34 -5.71
C ALA A 58 -3.34 4.99 -6.31
N LYS A 59 -4.39 4.20 -6.62
CA LYS A 59 -5.66 4.72 -7.10
C LYS A 59 -6.38 5.57 -6.06
N LYS A 60 -6.38 5.15 -4.79
CA LYS A 60 -6.96 5.93 -3.68
C LYS A 60 -6.20 7.26 -3.50
N LEU A 61 -4.87 7.22 -3.59
CA LEU A 61 -4.02 8.40 -3.51
C LEU A 61 -4.35 9.40 -4.62
N VAL A 62 -4.43 8.95 -5.88
CA VAL A 62 -4.81 9.81 -7.02
C VAL A 62 -6.22 10.39 -6.84
N LYS A 63 -7.19 9.57 -6.39
CA LYS A 63 -8.57 10.02 -6.15
C LYS A 63 -8.72 10.99 -4.99
N SER A 64 -7.80 10.98 -4.03
CA SER A 64 -7.89 11.84 -2.84
C SER A 64 -7.64 13.32 -3.14
N HIS A 65 -7.15 13.66 -4.35
CA HIS A 65 -6.71 15.01 -4.73
C HIS A 65 -5.71 15.63 -3.73
N LEU A 66 -5.07 14.81 -2.89
CA LEU A 66 -4.03 15.23 -1.97
C LEU A 66 -2.78 15.61 -2.76
N GLN A 67 -2.10 16.65 -2.32
CA GLN A 67 -0.78 17.00 -2.85
C GLN A 67 0.20 15.87 -2.50
N VAL A 68 0.60 15.12 -3.51
CA VAL A 68 1.28 13.80 -3.42
C VAL A 68 2.62 13.84 -2.64
N ASN A 69 3.16 15.02 -2.35
CA ASN A 69 4.48 15.20 -1.72
C ASN A 69 4.44 15.85 -0.32
N LYS A 70 3.26 16.01 0.29
CA LYS A 70 3.14 16.54 1.66
C LYS A 70 3.14 15.36 2.63
N THR A 71 4.33 14.86 2.99
CA THR A 71 4.49 13.93 4.10
C THR A 71 4.73 14.72 5.39
N LEU A 72 4.56 14.07 6.53
CA LEU A 72 4.87 14.70 7.82
C LEU A 72 6.36 15.08 7.92
N GLU A 73 7.22 14.30 7.27
CA GLU A 73 8.68 14.53 7.21
C GLU A 73 9.04 15.79 6.41
N THR A 74 8.24 16.14 5.40
CA THR A 74 8.44 17.35 4.59
C THR A 74 7.66 18.55 5.11
N PHE A 75 6.99 18.43 6.26
CA PHE A 75 6.26 19.53 6.87
C PHE A 75 7.23 20.50 7.58
N ASP A 76 7.27 21.74 7.12
CA ASP A 76 8.06 22.79 7.78
C ASP A 76 7.31 23.31 9.02
N PHE A 77 7.73 22.83 10.20
CA PHE A 77 7.19 23.29 11.48
C PHE A 77 7.55 24.75 11.80
N SER A 78 8.56 25.31 11.13
CA SER A 78 8.96 26.72 11.28
C SER A 78 7.92 27.67 10.67
N PHE A 79 7.12 27.20 9.71
CA PHE A 79 6.06 27.97 9.08
C PHE A 79 4.92 28.33 10.05
N ASN A 80 4.66 27.48 11.06
CA ASN A 80 3.63 27.73 12.05
C ASN A 80 4.11 27.36 13.46
N THR A 81 4.71 28.35 14.13
CA THR A 81 5.20 28.26 15.52
C THR A 81 4.13 27.99 16.57
N LYS A 82 2.84 27.97 16.20
CA LYS A 82 1.74 27.57 17.11
C LYS A 82 1.52 26.06 17.13
N ILE A 83 2.10 25.31 16.20
CA ILE A 83 1.97 23.84 16.15
C ILE A 83 3.03 23.23 17.07
N TYR A 84 2.57 22.47 18.06
CA TYR A 84 3.46 21.74 18.96
C TYR A 84 3.84 20.39 18.32
N GLU A 85 5.05 20.32 17.77
CA GLU A 85 5.58 19.16 17.05
C GLU A 85 5.45 17.81 17.80
N PRO A 86 5.66 17.72 19.13
CA PRO A 86 5.53 16.45 19.85
C PRO A 86 4.13 15.83 19.78
N ILE A 87 3.06 16.63 19.87
CA ILE A 87 1.68 16.14 19.75
C ILE A 87 1.43 15.61 18.34
N LEU A 88 1.95 16.29 17.31
CA LEU A 88 1.75 15.82 15.94
C LEU A 88 2.48 14.50 15.66
N LYS A 89 3.68 14.32 16.25
CA LYS A 89 4.40 13.04 16.19
C LYS A 89 3.67 11.93 16.94
N GLU A 90 3.10 12.23 18.09
CA GLU A 90 2.26 11.28 18.85
C GLU A 90 1.03 10.87 18.02
N LEU A 91 0.32 11.82 17.41
CA LEU A 91 -0.80 11.52 16.52
C LEU A 91 -0.37 10.70 15.30
N ALA A 92 0.84 10.94 14.76
CA ALA A 92 1.37 10.20 13.62
C ALA A 92 1.64 8.72 13.91
N THR A 93 1.78 8.33 15.18
CA THR A 93 1.88 6.91 15.57
C THR A 93 0.57 6.16 15.39
N CYS A 94 -0.56 6.86 15.23
CA CYS A 94 -1.90 6.28 15.15
C CYS A 94 -2.32 5.45 16.38
N HIS A 95 -1.67 5.60 17.54
CA HIS A 95 -2.07 4.90 18.78
C HIS A 95 -3.51 5.15 19.20
N PHE A 96 -4.06 6.33 18.90
CA PHE A 96 -5.47 6.65 19.16
C PHE A 96 -6.44 5.70 18.42
N VAL A 97 -6.04 5.14 17.28
CA VAL A 97 -6.85 4.15 16.54
C VAL A 97 -6.90 2.82 17.29
N GLU A 98 -5.76 2.38 17.84
CA GLU A 98 -5.66 1.17 18.65
C GLU A 98 -6.46 1.32 19.96
N ASN A 99 -6.36 2.48 20.58
CA ASN A 99 -7.03 2.81 21.84
C ASN A 99 -8.52 3.18 21.68
N LYS A 100 -9.01 3.29 20.42
CA LYS A 100 -10.38 3.74 20.08
C LYS A 100 -10.70 5.13 20.66
N GLU A 101 -9.72 6.02 20.62
CA GLU A 101 -9.83 7.40 21.09
C GLU A 101 -10.18 8.34 19.93
N CYS A 102 -11.07 9.31 20.20
CA CYS A 102 -11.43 10.31 19.21
C CYS A 102 -10.38 11.44 19.17
N VAL A 103 -9.84 11.69 17.98
CA VAL A 103 -8.95 12.84 17.72
C VAL A 103 -9.68 13.87 16.88
N LEU A 104 -9.71 15.12 17.34
CA LEU A 104 -10.33 16.24 16.63
C LEU A 104 -9.25 17.23 16.21
N ILE A 105 -9.06 17.38 14.90
CA ILE A 105 -8.12 18.34 14.31
C ILE A 105 -8.93 19.52 13.75
N ILE A 106 -8.71 20.72 14.30
CA ILE A 106 -9.39 21.95 13.88
C ILE A 106 -8.35 22.98 13.46
N GLY A 107 -8.51 23.56 12.28
CA GLY A 107 -7.67 24.64 11.79
C GLY A 107 -8.42 25.52 10.79
N PRO A 108 -7.98 26.78 10.57
CA PRO A 108 -8.59 27.66 9.60
C PRO A 108 -8.43 27.08 8.20
N LEU A 109 -9.55 26.96 7.49
CA LEU A 109 -9.58 26.48 6.11
C LEU A 109 -9.23 27.62 5.15
N THR A 110 -8.10 27.51 4.50
CA THR A 110 -7.95 28.09 3.17
C THR A 110 -8.09 27.06 2.04
N SER A 111 -8.15 25.75 2.33
CA SER A 111 -8.66 24.71 1.41
C SER A 111 -8.87 23.36 2.15
N THR A 112 -10.13 22.90 2.22
CA THR A 112 -10.58 21.54 2.64
C THR A 112 -10.62 21.25 4.16
N LEU A 113 -11.83 21.06 4.68
CA LEU A 113 -12.12 20.60 6.05
C LEU A 113 -11.83 19.10 6.08
N PHE A 114 -10.74 18.68 6.71
CA PHE A 114 -10.52 17.27 7.04
C PHE A 114 -11.10 17.02 8.43
N CYS A 115 -12.35 16.56 8.47
CA CYS A 115 -12.88 15.88 9.64
C CYS A 115 -12.46 14.41 9.51
N VAL A 116 -11.42 14.00 10.24
CA VAL A 116 -11.11 12.59 10.43
C VAL A 116 -11.74 12.18 11.77
N SER A 117 -13.03 11.86 11.74
CA SER A 117 -13.61 11.00 12.78
C SER A 117 -13.32 9.56 12.37
N ILE A 118 -12.43 8.89 13.08
CA ILE A 118 -12.30 7.42 13.03
C ILE A 118 -13.18 6.86 14.14
#